data_AF-A0A934KG68-F1
#
_entry.id   AF-A0A934KG68-F1
#
_cell.length_a   1.000
_cell.length_b   1.000
_cell.length_c   1.000
_cell.angle_alpha   90.00
_cell.angle_beta   90.00
_cell.angle_gamma   90.00
#
_symmetry.space_group_name_H-M   'P 1'
#
loop_
_entity.id
_entity.type
_entity.pdbx_description
1 polymer ?
#
loop_
_entity_poly.entity_id
_entity_poly.type
_entity_poly.pdbx_seq_one_letter_code
_entity_poly.pdbx_strand_id
1 'polypeptide(L)'
;MRRAGGLEVRYFQRRELAAAIEFAETGGIAVHRNFDRYHGTLSARGIAMERPFLHVIGLRSRLQAWGAGYGLRPEWIQPEKRRRVAHYDLFGEHAERLLERLGVSARFDASRQMRYNDA
;
A
#
# COMPACT_ATOMS: atom_id res chain seq x y z
N MET A 1 -15.87 2.96 10.50
CA MET A 1 -14.72 3.79 10.07
C MET A 1 -13.93 4.20 11.30
N ARG A 2 -12.66 3.81 11.44
CA ARG A 2 -11.84 4.18 12.61
C ARG A 2 -10.75 5.17 12.20
N ARG A 3 -10.76 6.35 12.82
CA ARG A 3 -9.78 7.44 12.63
C ARG A 3 -8.63 7.23 13.61
N ALA A 4 -7.41 7.03 13.13
CA ALA A 4 -6.21 7.32 13.91
C ALA A 4 -5.81 8.77 13.59
N GLY A 5 -5.98 9.68 14.56
CA GLY A 5 -5.57 11.10 14.41
C GLY A 5 -6.36 11.95 13.39
N GLY A 6 -7.54 11.52 12.95
CA GLY A 6 -8.37 12.29 12.00
C GLY A 6 -8.07 12.06 10.52
N LEU A 7 -7.12 11.20 10.18
CA LEU A 7 -6.82 10.83 8.79
C LEU A 7 -7.68 9.63 8.38
N GLU A 8 -8.39 9.76 7.25
CA GLU A 8 -9.16 8.66 6.68
C GLU A 8 -8.24 7.74 5.88
N VAL A 9 -8.25 6.45 6.21
CA VAL A 9 -7.47 5.41 5.54
C VAL A 9 -8.43 4.44 4.87
N ARG A 10 -8.22 4.11 3.60
CA ARG A 10 -9.09 3.20 2.84
C ARG A 10 -8.29 2.25 1.97
N TYR A 11 -8.70 0.99 1.93
CA TYR A 11 -8.14 -0.02 1.04
C TYR A 11 -8.82 0.01 -0.33
N PHE A 12 -8.04 -0.16 -1.39
CA PHE A 12 -8.45 -0.20 -2.79
C PHE A 12 -7.85 -1.44 -3.45
N GLN A 13 -8.67 -2.13 -4.26
CA GLN A 13 -8.22 -3.25 -5.07
C GLN A 13 -7.28 -2.78 -6.19
N ARG A 14 -6.55 -3.73 -6.80
CA ARG A 14 -5.63 -3.44 -7.91
C ARG A 14 -6.30 -2.70 -9.09
N ARG A 15 -7.57 -3.02 -9.38
CA ARG A 15 -8.33 -2.38 -10.46
C ARG A 15 -8.81 -0.96 -10.13
N GLU A 16 -8.70 -0.53 -8.88
CA GLU A 16 -9.25 0.72 -8.37
C GLU A 16 -8.17 1.80 -8.20
N LEU A 17 -7.05 1.68 -8.93
CA LEU A 17 -5.91 2.60 -8.81
C LEU A 17 -6.34 4.07 -9.03
N ALA A 18 -7.19 4.35 -10.02
CA ALA A 18 -7.70 5.71 -10.26
C ALA A 18 -8.41 6.30 -9.04
N ALA A 19 -9.34 5.53 -8.45
CA ALA A 19 -10.07 5.94 -7.25
C ALA A 19 -9.16 6.09 -6.02
N ALA A 20 -8.14 5.23 -5.90
CA ALA A 20 -7.14 5.33 -4.84
C ALA A 20 -6.37 6.66 -4.91
N ILE A 21 -5.97 7.07 -6.12
CA ILE A 21 -5.26 8.34 -6.35
C ILE A 21 -6.17 9.52 -6.03
N GLU A 22 -7.40 9.53 -6.55
CA GLU A 22 -8.36 10.62 -6.30
C GLU A 22 -8.62 10.78 -4.79
N PHE A 23 -8.84 9.67 -4.09
CA PHE A 23 -8.99 9.68 -2.64
C PHE A 23 -7.74 10.22 -1.92
N ALA A 24 -6.55 9.85 -2.37
CA ALA A 24 -5.30 10.36 -1.82
C ALA A 24 -5.09 11.87 -2.10
N GLU A 25 -5.49 12.36 -3.27
CA GLU A 25 -5.38 13.77 -3.66
C GLU A 25 -6.33 14.67 -2.85
N THR A 26 -7.49 14.15 -2.44
CA THR A 26 -8.42 14.85 -1.53
C THR A 26 -7.97 14.85 -0.06
N GLY A 27 -6.84 14.21 0.26
CA GLY A 27 -6.21 14.24 1.57
C GLY A 27 -6.37 12.95 2.40
N GLY A 28 -6.97 11.90 1.82
CA GLY A 28 -6.99 10.57 2.41
C GLY A 28 -5.65 9.82 2.29
N ILE A 29 -5.56 8.67 2.95
CA ILE A 29 -4.47 7.69 2.78
C ILE A 29 -5.04 6.45 2.09
N ALA A 30 -4.69 6.24 0.82
CA ALA A 30 -5.12 5.07 0.06
C ALA A 30 -4.12 3.93 0.23
N VAL A 31 -4.59 2.74 0.62
CA VAL A 31 -3.81 1.51 0.62
C VAL A 31 -4.23 0.69 -0.59
N HIS A 32 -3.29 0.37 -1.46
CA HIS A 32 -3.54 -0.28 -2.74
C HIS A 32 -2.67 -1.51 -2.88
N ARG A 33 -3.23 -2.64 -3.31
CA ARG A 33 -2.43 -3.83 -3.60
C ARG A 33 -1.60 -3.63 -4.86
N ASN A 34 -0.28 -3.78 -4.74
CA ASN A 34 0.66 -3.66 -5.85
C ASN A 34 0.90 -5.01 -6.54
N PHE A 35 1.67 -5.01 -7.63
CA PHE A 35 2.10 -6.22 -8.33
C PHE A 35 3.00 -7.07 -7.42
N ASP A 36 2.59 -8.30 -7.17
CA ASP A 36 3.40 -9.31 -6.45
C ASP A 36 4.64 -9.78 -7.24
N ARG A 37 4.97 -9.11 -8.36
CA ARG A 37 6.05 -9.49 -9.29
C ARG A 37 7.45 -9.46 -8.67
N TYR A 38 7.60 -8.80 -7.52
CA TYR A 38 8.87 -8.68 -6.81
C TYR A 38 9.05 -9.75 -5.73
N HIS A 39 8.07 -10.66 -5.53
CA HIS A 39 8.20 -11.71 -4.54
C HIS A 39 9.44 -12.59 -4.81
N GLY A 40 10.24 -12.82 -3.76
CA GLY A 40 11.46 -13.64 -3.84
C GLY A 40 12.67 -12.88 -4.39
N THR A 41 12.56 -11.56 -4.59
CA THR A 41 13.69 -10.70 -4.97
C THR A 41 14.23 -9.91 -3.77
N LEU A 42 15.37 -9.23 -3.95
CA LEU A 42 15.88 -8.25 -2.98
C LEU A 42 15.63 -6.84 -3.50
N SER A 43 15.18 -5.95 -2.62
CA SER A 43 15.15 -4.52 -2.90
C SER A 43 16.58 -3.98 -3.15
N ALA A 44 16.70 -2.79 -3.73
CA ALA A 44 17.99 -2.12 -3.92
C ALA A 44 18.78 -1.90 -2.61
N ARG A 45 18.16 -2.11 -1.44
CA ARG A 45 18.77 -2.02 -0.11
C ARG A 45 19.02 -3.39 0.53
N GLY A 46 18.90 -4.49 -0.22
CA GLY A 46 19.14 -5.85 0.28
C GLY A 46 18.02 -6.44 1.13
N ILE A 47 16.85 -5.80 1.19
CA ILE A 47 15.69 -6.31 1.94
C ILE A 47 14.93 -7.31 1.08
N ALA A 48 14.65 -8.51 1.62
CA ALA A 48 13.81 -9.51 0.97
C ALA A 48 12.41 -8.97 0.71
N MET A 49 11.98 -9.08 -0.54
CA MET A 49 10.69 -8.62 -1.01
C MET A 49 9.71 -9.80 -0.93
N GLU A 50 8.89 -9.81 0.10
CA GLU A 50 7.89 -10.85 0.34
C GLU A 50 6.47 -10.32 0.15
N ARG A 51 5.61 -11.14 -0.46
CA ARG A 51 4.18 -10.82 -0.53
C ARG A 51 3.58 -10.78 0.89
N PRO A 52 2.53 -9.99 1.13
CA PRO A 52 1.81 -9.13 0.17
C PRO A 52 2.51 -7.80 -0.09
N PHE A 53 2.39 -7.24 -1.30
CA PHE A 53 2.92 -5.90 -1.62
C PHE A 53 1.82 -4.83 -1.63
N LEU A 54 2.05 -3.74 -0.92
CA LEU A 54 1.13 -2.61 -0.83
C LEU A 54 1.83 -1.31 -1.22
N HIS A 55 1.12 -0.50 -1.99
CA HIS A 55 1.36 0.94 -2.12
C HIS A 55 0.48 1.69 -1.15
N VAL A 56 1.06 2.51 -0.28
CA VAL A 56 0.32 3.46 0.56
C VAL A 56 0.49 4.85 -0.02
N ILE A 57 -0.57 5.39 -0.62
CA ILE A 57 -0.58 6.61 -1.42
C ILE A 57 -1.26 7.74 -0.63
N GLY A 58 -0.69 8.94 -0.68
CA GLY A 58 -1.22 10.11 0.01
C GLY A 58 -0.46 11.38 -0.33
N LEU A 59 -0.97 12.53 0.12
CA LEU A 59 -0.17 13.77 0.13
C LEU A 59 1.05 13.57 1.04
N ARG A 60 2.22 14.08 0.64
CA ARG A 60 3.48 13.85 1.37
C ARG A 60 3.39 14.17 2.86
N SER A 61 2.85 15.33 3.23
CA SER A 61 2.70 15.73 4.64
C SER A 61 1.75 14.82 5.42
N ARG A 62 0.71 14.30 4.77
CA ARG A 62 -0.24 13.34 5.35
C ARG A 62 0.43 11.99 5.56
N LEU A 63 1.23 11.52 4.60
CA LEU A 63 2.01 10.29 4.74
C LEU A 63 3.06 10.39 5.84
N GLN A 64 3.70 11.54 6.03
CA GLN A 64 4.64 11.74 7.14
C GLN A 64 3.94 11.59 8.49
N ALA A 65 2.81 12.28 8.68
CA ALA A 65 2.04 12.23 9.92
C ALA A 65 1.48 10.82 10.19
N TRP A 66 0.91 10.19 9.16
CA TRP A 66 0.40 8.83 9.24
C TRP A 66 1.53 7.84 9.54
N GLY A 67 2.61 7.88 8.75
CA GLY A 67 3.74 6.96 8.83
C GLY A 67 4.49 7.01 10.15
N ALA A 68 4.60 8.19 10.79
CA ALA A 68 5.17 8.33 12.12
C ALA A 68 4.44 7.45 13.17
N GLY A 69 3.12 7.28 13.04
CA GLY A 69 2.33 6.39 13.91
C GLY A 69 2.62 4.89 13.71
N TYR A 70 3.38 4.52 12.68
CA TYR A 70 3.80 3.16 12.36
C TYR A 70 5.32 2.98 12.41
N GLY A 71 6.07 4.01 12.85
CA GLY A 71 7.54 3.99 12.85
C GLY A 71 8.16 4.09 11.44
N LEU A 72 7.40 4.52 10.43
CA LEU A 72 7.91 4.73 9.08
C LEU A 72 8.67 6.05 8.99
N ARG A 73 9.82 6.01 8.31
CA ARG A 73 10.69 7.17 8.15
C ARG A 73 10.25 8.05 6.95
N PRO A 74 10.17 9.39 7.07
CA PRO A 74 9.79 10.30 5.96
C PRO A 74 10.61 10.16 4.67
N GLU A 75 11.88 9.78 4.78
CA GLU A 75 12.84 9.53 3.70
C GLU A 75 12.55 8.23 2.93
N TRP A 76 11.66 7.37 3.42
CA TRP A 76 11.14 6.23 2.67
C TRP A 76 9.96 6.62 1.76
N ILE A 77 9.43 7.85 1.89
CA ILE A 77 8.38 8.34 1.00
C ILE A 77 8.97 8.59 -0.39
N GLN A 78 8.52 7.81 -1.35
CA GLN A 78 8.89 7.94 -2.75
C GLN A 78 7.93 8.90 -3.47
N PRO A 79 8.44 9.80 -4.34
CA PRO A 79 7.59 10.69 -5.11
C PRO A 79 6.87 9.95 -6.23
N GLU A 80 5.63 10.31 -6.51
CA GLU A 80 4.95 9.84 -7.72
C GLU A 80 5.22 10.81 -8.87
N LYS A 81 6.06 10.40 -9.83
CA LYS A 81 6.70 11.30 -10.81
C LYS A 81 5.77 12.25 -11.57
N ARG A 82 4.48 11.91 -11.70
CA ARG A 82 3.49 12.68 -12.48
C ARG A 82 2.27 13.12 -11.67
N ARG A 83 2.26 12.95 -10.34
CA ARG A 83 1.08 13.21 -9.51
C ARG A 83 1.45 14.03 -8.28
N ARG A 84 0.44 14.66 -7.67
CA ARG A 84 0.60 15.46 -6.45
C ARG A 84 0.80 14.60 -5.19
N VAL A 85 0.59 13.30 -5.32
CA VAL A 85 0.73 12.31 -4.26
C VAL A 85 2.13 11.71 -4.22
N ALA A 86 2.45 11.09 -3.10
CA ALA A 86 3.65 10.29 -2.90
C ALA A 86 3.22 8.91 -2.37
N HIS A 87 4.17 8.00 -2.18
CA HIS A 87 3.84 6.68 -1.65
C HIS A 87 4.92 6.09 -0.72
N TYR A 88 4.48 5.16 0.13
CA TYR A 88 5.33 4.13 0.73
C TYR A 88 5.10 2.79 0.02
N ASP A 89 6.17 2.02 -0.11
CA ASP A 89 6.09 0.58 -0.42
C ASP A 89 6.15 -0.21 0.88
N LEU A 90 5.13 -1.03 1.13
CA LEU A 90 5.10 -1.97 2.25
C LEU A 90 5.01 -3.39 1.72
N PHE A 91 5.70 -4.31 2.38
CA PHE A 91 5.73 -5.72 1.99
C PHE A 91 5.93 -6.62 3.21
N GLY A 92 5.70 -7.92 3.02
CA GLY A 92 5.79 -8.96 4.06
C GLY A 92 4.99 -8.60 5.31
N GLU A 93 5.58 -8.82 6.47
CA GLU A 93 4.95 -8.64 7.79
C GLU A 93 4.40 -7.21 8.02
N HIS A 94 5.05 -6.18 7.47
CA HIS A 94 4.54 -4.80 7.57
C HIS A 94 3.24 -4.61 6.79
N ALA A 95 3.13 -5.22 5.61
CA ALA A 95 1.92 -5.18 4.81
C ALA A 95 0.80 -6.03 5.43
N GLU A 96 1.12 -7.21 5.97
CA GLU A 96 0.16 -8.08 6.65
C GLU A 96 -0.50 -7.38 7.84
N ARG A 97 0.30 -6.79 8.74
CA ARG A 97 -0.21 -6.03 9.89
C ARG A 97 -1.09 -4.85 9.48
N LEU A 98 -0.78 -4.19 8.36
CA LEU A 98 -1.60 -3.09 7.87
C LEU A 98 -2.96 -3.60 7.35
N LEU A 99 -2.98 -4.70 6.61
CA LEU A 99 -4.21 -5.32 6.13
C LEU A 99 -5.11 -5.77 7.29
N GLU A 100 -4.53 -6.41 8.30
CA GLU A 100 -5.25 -6.82 9.51
C GLU A 100 -5.89 -5.63 10.23
N ARG A 101 -5.14 -4.53 10.41
CA ARG A 101 -5.68 -3.29 11.01
C ARG A 101 -6.83 -2.68 10.21
N LEU A 102 -6.81 -2.84 8.89
CA LEU A 102 -7.88 -2.38 8.00
C LEU A 102 -9.06 -3.36 7.92
N GLY A 103 -8.97 -4.53 8.57
CA GLY A 103 -9.98 -5.58 8.46
C GLY A 103 -10.02 -6.25 7.09
N VAL A 104 -8.94 -6.12 6.30
CA VAL A 104 -8.81 -6.73 4.97
C VAL A 104 -8.15 -8.08 5.16
N SER A 105 -8.92 -9.17 5.15
CA SER A 105 -8.32 -10.50 5.29
C SER A 105 -7.52 -10.86 4.02
N ALA A 106 -6.29 -11.36 4.20
CA ALA A 106 -5.42 -11.85 3.13
C ALA A 106 -6.04 -12.99 2.27
N ARG A 107 -7.15 -13.57 2.71
CA ARG A 107 -7.90 -14.62 1.98
C ARG A 107 -8.53 -14.15 0.67
N PHE A 108 -8.51 -12.85 0.36
CA PHE A 108 -9.25 -12.29 -0.78
C PHE A 108 -8.56 -12.30 -2.14
N ASP A 109 -7.42 -12.99 -2.32
CA ASP A 109 -6.73 -12.98 -3.62
C ASP A 109 -5.98 -14.27 -3.99
N ALA A 110 -6.36 -15.39 -3.39
CA ALA A 110 -5.90 -16.70 -3.86
C ALA A 110 -6.85 -17.30 -4.92
N SER A 111 -8.10 -16.84 -5.01
CA SER A 111 -9.13 -17.42 -5.88
C SER A 111 -9.14 -16.89 -7.32
N ARG A 112 -8.22 -15.99 -7.70
CA ARG A 112 -8.11 -15.48 -9.08
C ARG A 112 -6.77 -15.75 -9.78
N GLN A 113 -5.81 -16.35 -9.09
CA GLN A 113 -4.53 -16.76 -9.68
C GLN A 113 -4.56 -18.20 -10.25
N MET A 114 -5.70 -18.93 -10.10
CA MET A 114 -5.89 -20.30 -10.61
C MET A 114 -6.70 -20.33 -11.91
N ARG A 115 -6.44 -19.39 -12.82
CA ARG A 115 -6.92 -19.42 -14.22
C ARG A 115 -5.92 -18.73 -15.15
N TYR A 116 -4.68 -19.20 -15.18
CA TYR A 116 -3.72 -18.82 -16.24
C TYR A 116 -2.64 -19.87 -16.51
N ASN A 117 -2.88 -21.15 -16.18
CA ASN A 117 -1.97 -22.25 -16.52
C ASN A 117 -2.64 -23.41 -17.29
N ASP A 118 -3.88 -23.24 -17.76
CA ASP A 118 -4.50 -24.18 -18.69
C ASP A 118 -5.09 -23.39 -19.87
N ALA A 119 -4.26 -23.15 -20.88
CA ALA A 119 -4.64 -22.85 -22.27
C ALA A 119 -3.45 -23.18 -23.18
#